data_AF-A0A662WAP8-F1
#
_entry.id   AF-A0A662WAP8-F1
#
_cell.length_a   1.000
_cell.length_b   1.000
_cell.length_c   1.000
_cell.angle_alpha   90.00
_cell.angle_beta   90.00
_cell.angle_gamma   90.00
#
_symmetry.space_group_name_H-M   'P 1'
#
loop_
_entity.id
_entity.type
_entity.pdbx_description
1 polymer ?
#
loop_
_entity_poly.entity_id
_entity_poly.type
_entity_poly.pdbx_seq_one_letter_code
_entity_poly.pdbx_strand_id
1 'polypeptide(L)'
;AKADPIKGEIPLIYVVLKKGCEPSDEMVRELKTHLRSTMGPVVASDAMITFVEILPKTRSGKIMRRLLRAVAEGKPLGDVTTLESDVAVEEAKRAYEMVKSALEGV
;
A
#
# COMPACT_ATOMS: atom_id res chain seq x y z
N ALA A 1 -3.88 -7.68 -1.06
CA ALA A 1 -2.96 -8.81 -0.95
C ALA A 1 -2.22 -8.95 -2.27
N LYS A 2 -1.03 -9.54 -2.25
CA LYS A 2 -0.29 -9.92 -3.47
C LYS A 2 -0.51 -11.41 -3.70
N ALA A 3 -0.68 -11.83 -4.96
CA ALA A 3 -0.82 -13.23 -5.29
C ALA A 3 0.50 -13.97 -5.01
N ASP A 4 0.43 -15.14 -4.38
CA ASP A 4 1.57 -16.02 -4.09
C ASP A 4 1.25 -17.43 -4.58
N PRO A 5 2.16 -18.09 -5.33
CA PRO A 5 1.87 -19.38 -5.94
C PRO A 5 1.69 -20.53 -4.93
N ILE A 6 2.19 -20.38 -3.70
CA ILE A 6 2.14 -21.42 -2.66
C ILE A 6 1.05 -21.08 -1.63
N LYS A 7 0.98 -19.81 -1.22
CA LYS A 7 0.11 -19.34 -0.14
C LYS A 7 -1.23 -18.79 -0.63
N GLY A 8 -1.41 -18.68 -1.95
CA GLY A 8 -2.56 -18.07 -2.59
C GLY A 8 -2.48 -16.54 -2.54
N GLU A 9 -2.62 -15.96 -1.36
CA GLU A 9 -2.53 -14.52 -1.14
C GLU A 9 -1.66 -14.20 0.07
N ILE A 10 -0.77 -13.21 -0.06
CA ILE A 10 0.03 -12.69 1.06
C ILE A 10 -0.39 -11.26 1.43
N PRO A 11 -0.28 -10.88 2.72
CA PRO A 11 -0.57 -9.53 3.16
C PRO A 11 0.35 -8.51 2.50
N LEU A 12 -0.24 -7.41 2.05
CA LEU A 12 0.51 -6.26 1.53
C LEU A 12 0.20 -5.05 2.41
N ILE A 13 1.25 -4.46 2.99
CA ILE A 13 1.15 -3.41 3.99
C ILE A 13 1.81 -2.15 3.42
N TYR A 14 0.99 -1.14 3.20
CA TYR A 14 1.47 0.18 2.77
C TYR A 14 1.67 1.07 3.99
N VAL A 15 2.86 1.65 4.11
CA VAL A 15 3.25 2.47 5.27
C VAL A 15 3.60 3.88 4.81
N VAL A 16 2.92 4.87 5.38
CA VAL A 16 3.29 6.28 5.24
C VAL A 16 3.97 6.72 6.52
N LEU A 17 5.22 7.16 6.41
CA LEU A 17 5.99 7.65 7.55
C LEU A 17 5.64 9.10 7.87
N LYS A 18 5.78 9.47 9.15
CA LYS A 18 5.70 10.88 9.55
C LYS A 18 6.90 11.64 9.00
N LYS A 19 6.74 12.96 8.83
CA LYS A 19 7.85 13.84 8.43
C LYS A 19 9.04 13.67 9.37
N GLY A 20 10.23 13.52 8.79
CA GLY A 20 11.48 13.32 9.53
C GLY A 20 11.79 11.86 9.86
N CYS A 21 10.93 10.91 9.48
CA CYS A 21 11.23 9.48 9.56
C CYS A 21 11.54 8.93 8.16
N GLU A 22 12.62 8.14 8.05
CA GLU A 22 13.03 7.51 6.80
C GLU A 22 12.84 6.00 6.86
N PRO A 23 12.51 5.35 5.73
CA PRO A 23 12.47 3.89 5.66
C PRO A 23 13.82 3.27 6.01
N SER A 24 13.83 2.24 6.85
CA SER A 24 15.04 1.49 7.18
C SER A 24 14.72 0.01 7.40
N ASP A 25 15.73 -0.85 7.22
CA ASP A 25 15.61 -2.29 7.50
C ASP A 25 15.26 -2.56 8.97
N GLU A 26 15.75 -1.71 9.88
CA GLU A 26 15.41 -1.76 11.29
C GLU A 26 13.92 -1.52 11.50
N MET A 27 13.35 -0.50 10.85
CA MET A 27 11.92 -0.19 10.94
C MET A 27 11.04 -1.30 10.36
N VAL A 28 11.48 -1.97 9.29
CA VAL A 28 10.79 -3.16 8.77
C VAL A 28 10.76 -4.27 9.81
N ARG A 29 11.86 -4.51 10.52
CA ARG A 29 11.92 -5.54 11.59
C ARG A 29 11.02 -5.19 12.77
N GLU A 30 10.99 -3.92 13.17
CA GLU A 30 10.10 -3.44 14.24
C GLU A 30 8.63 -3.63 13.86
N LEU A 31 8.25 -3.23 12.65
CA LEU A 31 6.89 -3.44 12.14
C LEU A 31 6.51 -4.92 12.07
N LYS A 32 7.40 -5.79 11.59
CA LYS A 32 7.16 -7.25 11.59
C LYS A 32 7.02 -7.81 13.01
N THR A 33 7.80 -7.31 13.96
CA THR A 33 7.69 -7.70 15.37
C THR A 33 6.35 -7.28 15.95
N HIS A 34 5.89 -6.07 15.65
CA HIS A 34 4.58 -5.58 16.04
C HIS A 34 3.43 -6.39 15.40
N LEU A 35 3.55 -6.75 14.12
CA LEU A 35 2.57 -7.61 13.44
C LEU A 35 2.51 -9.00 14.09
N ARG A 36 3.66 -9.53 14.52
CA ARG A 36 3.73 -10.85 15.15
C ARG A 36 2.96 -10.89 16.46
N SER A 37 3.03 -9.83 17.27
CA SER A 37 2.30 -9.75 18.54
C SER A 37 0.82 -9.42 18.38
N THR A 38 0.45 -8.67 17.34
CA THR A 38 -0.94 -8.19 17.16
C THR A 38 -1.81 -9.08 16.26
N MET A 39 -1.24 -9.61 15.18
CA MET A 39 -1.94 -10.39 14.14
C MET A 39 -1.47 -11.85 14.10
N GLY A 40 -0.29 -12.14 14.66
CA GLY A 40 0.30 -13.47 14.71
C GLY A 40 1.44 -13.70 13.72
N PRO A 41 2.15 -14.84 13.86
CA PRO A 41 3.39 -15.12 13.14
C PRO A 41 3.20 -15.33 11.62
N VAL A 42 2.04 -15.83 11.19
CA VAL A 42 1.74 -16.04 9.76
C VAL A 42 1.74 -14.69 9.03
N VAL A 43 0.96 -13.73 9.53
CA VAL A 43 0.86 -12.39 8.93
C VAL A 43 2.22 -11.69 8.96
N ALA A 44 2.95 -11.77 10.08
CA ALA A 44 4.24 -11.10 10.23
C ALA A 44 5.33 -11.63 9.29
N SER A 45 5.33 -12.94 9.03
CA SER A 45 6.34 -13.57 8.17
C SER A 45 6.08 -13.29 6.69
N ASP A 46 4.80 -13.26 6.31
CA ASP A 46 4.38 -13.22 4.90
C ASP A 46 4.08 -11.80 4.42
N ALA A 47 3.93 -10.84 5.34
CA ALA A 47 3.66 -9.47 5.00
C ALA A 47 4.81 -8.85 4.19
N MET A 48 4.45 -8.35 3.01
CA MET A 48 5.29 -7.45 2.23
C MET A 48 4.99 -6.01 2.69
N ILE A 49 6.00 -5.33 3.22
CA ILE A 49 5.88 -3.96 3.72
C ILE A 49 6.47 -3.03 2.65
N THR A 50 5.66 -2.08 2.18
CA THR A 50 6.05 -1.10 1.17
C THR A 50 5.86 0.30 1.73
N PHE A 51 6.94 1.08 1.79
CA PHE A 51 6.87 2.47 2.20
C PHE A 51 6.44 3.35 1.03
N VAL A 52 5.51 4.25 1.28
CA VAL A 52 4.95 5.16 0.28
C VAL A 52 4.78 6.54 0.91
N GLU A 53 4.91 7.60 0.11
CA GLU A 53 4.76 8.97 0.63
C GLU A 53 3.29 9.33 0.87
N ILE A 54 2.41 8.87 -0.02
CA ILE A 54 0.98 9.18 0.01
C ILE A 54 0.14 7.95 -0.34
N LEU A 55 -1.08 7.92 0.19
CA LEU A 55 -2.09 6.91 -0.14
C LEU A 55 -3.23 7.59 -0.91
N PRO A 56 -3.82 6.90 -1.90
CA PRO A 56 -4.96 7.43 -2.64
C PRO A 56 -6.15 7.56 -1.69
N LYS A 57 -6.73 8.76 -1.63
CA LYS A 57 -7.85 9.09 -0.74
C LYS A 57 -8.99 9.74 -1.52
N THR A 58 -10.20 9.56 -1.01
CA THR A 58 -11.37 10.35 -1.43
C THR A 58 -11.30 11.76 -0.84
N ARG A 59 -12.15 12.69 -1.31
CA ARG A 59 -12.33 14.01 -0.69
C ARG A 59 -12.67 13.95 0.80
N SER A 60 -13.37 12.90 1.23
CA SER A 60 -13.70 12.63 2.63
C SER A 60 -12.54 12.01 3.43
N GLY A 61 -11.36 11.87 2.83
CA GLY A 61 -10.16 11.31 3.45
C GLY A 61 -10.15 9.78 3.54
N LYS A 62 -11.14 9.09 2.98
CA LYS A 62 -11.21 7.62 3.02
C LYS A 62 -10.16 7.05 2.07
N ILE A 63 -9.39 6.07 2.55
CA ILE A 63 -8.38 5.38 1.74
C ILE A 63 -9.08 4.55 0.65
N MET A 64 -8.71 4.78 -0.61
CA MET A 64 -9.25 4.05 -1.76
C MET A 64 -8.53 2.71 -1.92
N ARG A 65 -8.81 1.76 -1.04
CA ARG A 65 -8.16 0.42 -1.03
C ARG A 65 -8.30 -0.34 -2.35
N ARG A 66 -9.35 -0.09 -3.13
CA ARG A 66 -9.52 -0.64 -4.48
C ARG A 66 -8.35 -0.31 -5.40
N LEU A 67 -7.85 0.92 -5.37
CA LEU A 67 -6.73 1.35 -6.21
C LEU A 67 -5.43 0.68 -5.77
N LEU A 68 -5.20 0.58 -4.45
CA LEU A 68 -4.07 -0.14 -3.88
C LEU A 68 -4.06 -1.63 -4.26
N ARG A 69 -5.24 -2.25 -4.40
CA ARG A 69 -5.37 -3.63 -4.89
C ARG A 69 -5.08 -3.73 -6.39
N ALA A 70 -5.57 -2.77 -7.19
CA ALA A 70 -5.27 -2.72 -8.62
C ALA A 70 -3.77 -2.62 -8.89
N VAL A 71 -3.04 -1.80 -8.11
CA VAL A 71 -1.56 -1.72 -8.17
C VAL A 71 -0.93 -3.08 -7.86
N ALA A 72 -1.34 -3.73 -6.77
CA ALA A 72 -0.78 -5.02 -6.36
C ALA A 72 -0.99 -6.14 -7.39
N GLU A 73 -2.04 -6.02 -8.21
CA GLU A 73 -2.40 -6.96 -9.27
C GLU A 73 -1.87 -6.54 -10.66
N GLY A 74 -1.16 -5.41 -10.76
CA GLY A 74 -0.68 -4.87 -12.05
C GLY A 74 -1.81 -4.45 -13.01
N LYS A 75 -3.02 -4.23 -12.48
CA LYS A 75 -4.19 -3.86 -13.28
C LYS A 75 -4.28 -2.35 -13.46
N PRO A 76 -4.81 -1.88 -14.61
CA PRO A 76 -5.02 -0.46 -14.82
C PRO A 76 -5.95 0.11 -13.75
N LEU A 77 -5.79 1.42 -13.51
CA LEU A 77 -6.79 2.22 -12.82
C LEU A 77 -8.11 2.10 -13.60
N GLY A 78 -8.97 1.16 -13.18
CA GLY A 78 -10.35 1.08 -13.66
C GLY A 78 -11.11 2.36 -13.29
N ASP A 79 -12.41 2.37 -13.52
CA ASP A 79 -13.17 3.62 -13.52
C ASP A 79 -12.96 4.50 -12.26
N VAL A 80 -12.46 5.72 -12.47
CA VAL A 80 -12.20 6.74 -11.43
C VAL A 80 -13.28 7.83 -11.43
N THR A 81 -14.35 7.67 -12.22
CA THR A 81 -15.49 8.60 -12.36
C THR A 81 -16.22 8.95 -11.05
N THR A 82 -16.04 8.18 -9.97
CA THR A 82 -16.57 8.50 -8.63
C THR A 82 -15.79 9.61 -7.92
N LEU A 83 -14.71 10.11 -8.51
CA LEU A 83 -13.99 11.28 -8.02
C LEU A 83 -14.65 12.52 -8.62
N GLU A 84 -15.50 13.17 -7.84
CA GLU A 84 -16.31 14.33 -8.26
C GLU A 84 -15.48 15.64 -8.41
N SER A 85 -14.16 15.64 -8.16
CA SER A 85 -13.29 16.79 -8.40
C SER A 85 -11.96 16.42 -9.06
N ASP A 86 -11.55 17.19 -10.07
CA ASP A 86 -10.32 16.96 -10.85
C ASP A 86 -9.07 16.87 -9.94
N VAL A 87 -9.00 17.67 -8.88
CA VAL A 87 -7.86 17.66 -7.95
C VAL A 87 -7.73 16.33 -7.20
N ALA A 88 -8.85 15.75 -6.74
CA ALA A 88 -8.83 14.47 -6.04
C ALA A 88 -8.49 13.31 -6.97
N VAL A 89 -8.89 13.40 -8.25
CA VAL A 89 -8.49 12.47 -9.30
C VAL A 89 -6.98 12.47 -9.48
N GLU A 90 -6.39 13.64 -9.66
CA GLU A 90 -4.95 13.75 -9.95
C GLU A 90 -4.10 13.32 -8.76
N GLU A 91 -4.50 13.64 -7.52
CA GLU A 91 -3.81 13.16 -6.32
C GLU A 91 -3.90 11.63 -6.19
N ALA A 92 -5.06 11.04 -6.47
CA ALA A 92 -5.23 9.59 -6.44
C ALA A 92 -4.41 8.88 -7.52
N LYS A 93 -4.33 9.44 -8.74
CA LYS A 93 -3.46 8.92 -9.82
C LYS A 93 -1.99 9.03 -9.44
N ARG A 94 -1.57 10.17 -8.89
CA ARG A 94 -0.18 10.36 -8.43
C ARG A 94 0.18 9.33 -7.36
N ALA A 95 -0.68 9.16 -6.36
CA ALA A 95 -0.49 8.15 -5.34
C ALA A 95 -0.44 6.73 -5.94
N TYR A 96 -1.30 6.43 -6.93
CA TYR A 96 -1.27 5.16 -7.64
C TYR A 96 0.08 4.90 -8.32
N GLU A 97 0.60 5.86 -9.09
CA GLU A 97 1.88 5.69 -9.81
C GLU A 97 3.07 5.57 -8.84
N MET A 98 3.04 6.30 -7.72
CA MET A 98 4.06 6.18 -6.67
C MET A 98 4.03 4.82 -6.00
N VAL A 99 2.84 4.36 -5.60
CA VAL A 99 2.66 3.04 -4.99
C VAL A 99 3.09 1.94 -5.97
N LYS A 100 2.78 2.10 -7.26
CA LYS A 100 3.19 1.17 -8.33
C LYS A 100 4.71 1.12 -8.46
N SER A 101 5.36 2.28 -8.54
CA SER A 101 6.82 2.38 -8.62
C SER A 101 7.50 1.77 -7.38
N ALA A 102 6.95 2.02 -6.19
CA ALA A 102 7.46 1.45 -4.94
C ALA A 102 7.23 -0.06 -4.83
N LEU A 103 6.22 -0.62 -5.51
CA LEU A 103 5.96 -2.05 -5.54
C LEU A 103 6.81 -2.78 -6.59
N GLU A 104 7.08 -2.15 -7.73
CA GLU A 104 7.93 -2.68 -8.81
C GLU A 104 9.43 -2.60 -8.50
N GLY A 105 9.84 -1.68 -7.62
CA GLY A 105 11.22 -1.52 -7.17
C GLY A 105 11.64 -2.39 -5.97
N VAL A 106 10.76 -3.28 -5.47
CA VAL A 106 10.97 -4.16 -4.31
C VAL A 106 11.18 -5.62 -4.72
#